data_AF-A0A1Q3B4J2-F1
#
_entry.id   AF-A0A1Q3B4J2-F1
#
_cell.length_a   1.000
_cell.length_b   1.000
_cell.length_c   1.000
_cell.angle_alpha   90.00
_cell.angle_beta   90.00
_cell.angle_gamma   90.00
#
_symmetry.space_group_name_H-M   'P 1'
#
loop_
_entity.id
_entity.type
_entity.pdbx_description
1 polymer ?
#
loop_
_entity_poly.entity_id
_entity_poly.type
_entity_poly.pdbx_seq_one_letter_code
_entity_poly.pdbx_strand_id
1 'polypeptide(L)'
;MQENINVYYLAAEEEGETEWGAKGKQTSSTTTSSQARSHRKRNRDELPQLDLVAAQLGEIAIAISKLSRNELVVDDLYKEVMKTEGFEELVLANAFDYLVENEKQAKAFMAKNVNLQKVWIERFFIEKFVNQRGEHRDF
;
A
#
# COMPACT_ATOMS: atom_id res chain seq x y z
N MET A 1 -25.46 -9.39 9.71
CA MET A 1 -25.35 -10.01 8.39
C MET A 1 -24.14 -9.39 7.75
N GLN A 2 -23.08 -10.17 7.57
CA GLN A 2 -21.84 -9.73 6.91
C GLN A 2 -21.99 -10.08 5.43
N GLU A 3 -21.89 -9.09 4.55
CA GLU A 3 -21.94 -9.32 3.10
C GLU A 3 -20.57 -9.80 2.62
N ASN A 4 -20.48 -11.10 2.32
CA ASN A 4 -19.31 -11.71 1.70
C ASN A 4 -19.42 -11.55 0.18
N ILE A 5 -18.79 -10.51 -0.37
CA ILE A 5 -18.60 -10.40 -1.82
C ILE A 5 -17.48 -11.37 -2.20
N ASN A 6 -17.88 -12.50 -2.79
CA ASN A 6 -17.00 -13.51 -3.37
C ASN A 6 -16.55 -13.06 -4.76
N VAL A 7 -15.31 -12.58 -4.86
CA VAL A 7 -14.69 -12.24 -6.15
C VAL A 7 -14.08 -13.52 -6.71
N TYR A 8 -14.90 -14.33 -7.38
CA TYR A 8 -14.42 -15.45 -8.18
C TYR A 8 -13.79 -14.92 -9.47
N TYR A 9 -12.53 -15.26 -9.64
CA TYR A 9 -11.68 -14.93 -10.78
C TYR A 9 -12.27 -15.41 -12.10
N LEU A 10 -12.40 -14.49 -13.07
CA LEU A 10 -12.60 -14.80 -14.48
C LEU A 10 -11.24 -15.15 -15.10
N ALA A 11 -10.93 -16.44 -15.18
CA ALA A 11 -9.90 -16.96 -16.09
C ALA A 11 -10.57 -17.19 -17.45
N ALA A 12 -10.33 -16.28 -18.39
CA ALA A 12 -10.67 -16.49 -19.80
C ALA A 12 -9.50 -17.25 -20.44
N GLU A 13 -9.68 -18.55 -20.64
CA GLU A 13 -8.83 -19.36 -21.52
C GLU A 13 -9.26 -19.10 -22.96
N GLU A 14 -8.32 -18.55 -23.74
CA GLU A 14 -8.35 -18.46 -25.19
C GLU A 14 -7.76 -19.76 -25.73
N GLU A 15 -8.58 -20.59 -26.38
CA GLU A 15 -8.11 -21.69 -27.23
C GLU A 15 -8.96 -21.68 -28.50
N GLY A 16 -8.26 -21.54 -29.63
CA GLY A 16 -8.83 -21.52 -30.96
C GLY A 16 -9.11 -22.91 -31.51
N GLU A 17 -9.35 -22.91 -32.82
CA GLU A 17 -9.44 -24.06 -33.73
C GLU A 17 -10.81 -24.71 -33.89
N THR A 18 -11.47 -24.38 -35.01
CA THR A 18 -12.38 -25.32 -35.70
C THR A 18 -11.98 -25.38 -37.17
N GLU A 19 -11.52 -26.57 -37.55
CA GLU A 19 -11.05 -26.95 -38.89
C GLU A 19 -12.16 -27.69 -39.68
N TRP A 20 -12.13 -27.51 -41.02
CA TRP A 20 -12.77 -28.26 -42.12
C TRP A 20 -14.31 -28.40 -42.14
N GLY A 21 -15.05 -28.16 -43.23
CA GLY A 21 -14.73 -28.07 -44.66
C GLY A 21 -15.65 -29.01 -45.46
N ALA A 22 -16.73 -28.50 -46.08
CA ALA A 22 -17.51 -29.25 -47.08
C ALA A 22 -18.32 -28.36 -48.06
N LYS A 23 -17.65 -27.99 -49.15
CA LYS A 23 -18.06 -28.09 -50.58
C LYS A 23 -19.55 -27.90 -50.97
N GLY A 24 -19.84 -26.78 -51.63
CA GLY A 24 -20.97 -26.60 -52.55
C GLY A 24 -20.59 -25.65 -53.71
N LYS A 25 -20.52 -26.18 -54.94
CA LYS A 25 -20.32 -25.42 -56.19
C LYS A 25 -21.66 -24.81 -56.61
N GLN A 26 -21.66 -23.58 -57.16
CA GLN A 26 -21.98 -23.33 -58.57
C GLN A 26 -21.98 -21.83 -58.95
N THR A 27 -21.33 -21.58 -60.10
CA THR A 27 -21.64 -20.62 -61.18
C THR A 27 -21.43 -19.11 -61.00
N SER A 28 -20.54 -18.59 -61.86
CA SER A 28 -20.29 -17.25 -62.37
C SER A 28 -21.55 -16.39 -62.53
N SER A 29 -21.53 -15.05 -62.51
CA SER A 29 -20.54 -14.06 -62.98
C SER A 29 -20.99 -12.68 -62.50
N THR A 30 -20.07 -11.74 -62.27
CA THR A 30 -20.10 -10.35 -62.79
C THR A 30 -18.94 -9.58 -62.16
N THR A 31 -18.06 -9.08 -63.02
CA THR A 31 -17.04 -8.07 -62.70
C THR A 31 -17.71 -6.79 -62.20
N THR A 32 -17.55 -6.46 -60.93
CA THR A 32 -17.68 -5.08 -60.45
C THR A 32 -16.47 -4.71 -59.61
N SER A 33 -15.78 -3.68 -60.10
CA SER A 33 -14.58 -3.04 -59.58
C SER A 33 -14.51 -2.99 -58.06
N SER A 34 -13.49 -3.60 -57.47
CA SER A 34 -13.11 -3.41 -56.07
C SER A 34 -12.57 -1.99 -55.89
N GLN A 35 -13.47 -1.02 -55.67
CA GLN A 35 -13.06 0.27 -55.13
C GLN A 35 -12.66 0.02 -53.67
N ALA A 36 -11.36 -0.21 -53.47
CA ALA A 36 -10.76 -0.32 -52.15
C ALA A 36 -11.22 0.87 -51.32
N ARG A 37 -12.05 0.61 -50.30
CA ARG A 37 -12.39 1.62 -49.30
C ARG A 37 -11.08 2.00 -48.65
N SER A 38 -10.57 3.18 -49.01
CA SER A 38 -9.45 3.81 -48.34
C SER A 38 -9.79 3.89 -46.86
N HIS A 39 -9.25 2.96 -46.08
CA HIS A 39 -9.24 3.04 -44.62
C HIS A 39 -8.46 4.31 -44.28
N ARG A 40 -9.19 5.42 -44.14
CA ARG A 40 -8.63 6.68 -43.66
C ARG A 40 -8.12 6.40 -42.26
N LYS A 41 -6.81 6.14 -42.12
CA LYS A 41 -6.12 6.14 -40.83
C LYS A 41 -6.49 7.46 -40.15
N ARG A 42 -7.20 7.38 -39.04
CA ARG A 42 -7.46 8.52 -38.17
C ARG A 42 -6.09 8.88 -37.61
N ASN A 43 -5.49 9.97 -38.10
CA ASN A 43 -4.31 10.54 -37.46
C ASN A 43 -4.75 10.95 -36.06
N ARG A 44 -4.22 10.25 -35.06
CA ARG A 44 -4.44 10.50 -33.64
C ARG A 44 -3.51 11.64 -33.23
N ASP A 45 -3.79 12.84 -33.74
CA ASP A 45 -3.08 14.08 -33.36
C ASP A 45 -3.65 14.69 -32.06
N GLU A 46 -4.76 14.14 -31.57
CA GLU A 46 -5.25 14.41 -30.23
C GLU A 46 -4.51 13.49 -29.27
N LEU A 47 -3.76 14.04 -28.31
CA LEU A 47 -3.59 13.52 -26.93
C LEU A 47 -2.55 14.28 -26.04
N PRO A 48 -1.99 15.47 -26.38
CA PRO A 48 -1.20 16.23 -25.39
C PRO A 48 -1.96 16.48 -24.07
N GLN A 49 -3.29 16.58 -24.14
CA GLN A 49 -4.15 16.74 -22.97
C GLN A 49 -4.26 15.46 -22.12
N LEU A 50 -4.21 14.26 -22.72
CA LEU A 50 -4.23 13.03 -21.93
C LEU A 50 -2.89 12.79 -21.23
N ASP A 51 -1.78 13.18 -21.84
CA ASP A 51 -0.46 13.15 -21.17
C ASP A 51 -0.43 14.12 -19.99
N LEU A 52 -1.00 15.32 -20.13
CA LEU A 52 -1.12 16.29 -19.03
C LEU A 52 -2.00 15.78 -17.89
N VAL A 53 -3.17 15.21 -18.21
CA VAL A 53 -4.09 14.64 -17.20
C VAL A 53 -3.44 13.44 -16.51
N ALA A 54 -2.71 12.60 -17.24
CA ALA A 54 -1.96 11.48 -16.66
C ALA A 54 -0.87 11.97 -15.70
N ALA A 55 -0.14 13.03 -16.07
CA ALA A 55 0.86 13.65 -15.19
C ALA A 55 0.23 14.18 -13.90
N GLN A 56 -0.87 14.94 -14.00
CA GLN A 56 -1.59 15.46 -12.82
C GLN A 56 -2.13 14.34 -11.92
N LEU A 57 -2.65 13.27 -12.51
CA LEU A 57 -3.11 12.10 -11.74
C LEU A 57 -1.95 11.42 -11.01
N GLY A 58 -0.77 11.35 -11.63
CA GLY A 58 0.46 10.88 -11.00
C GLY A 58 0.88 11.73 -9.80
N GLU A 59 0.83 13.05 -9.92
CA GLU A 59 1.12 13.97 -8.82
C GLU A 59 0.12 13.80 -7.66
N ILE A 60 -1.17 13.67 -7.96
CA ILE A 60 -2.21 13.43 -6.96
C ILE A 60 -1.98 12.07 -6.26
N ALA A 61 -1.65 11.01 -7.00
CA ALA A 61 -1.34 9.71 -6.42
C ALA A 61 -0.14 9.77 -5.47
N ILE A 62 0.90 10.54 -5.81
CA ILE A 62 2.07 10.77 -4.94
C ILE A 62 1.66 11.57 -3.69
N ALA A 63 0.85 12.62 -3.85
CA ALA A 63 0.37 13.44 -2.74
C ALA A 63 -0.50 12.62 -1.77
N ILE A 64 -1.44 11.81 -2.27
CA ILE A 64 -2.25 10.88 -1.48
C ILE A 64 -1.35 9.86 -0.77
N SER A 65 -0.34 9.33 -1.45
CA SER A 65 0.61 8.39 -0.85
C SER A 65 1.47 9.02 0.25
N LYS A 66 1.73 10.32 0.19
CA LYS A 66 2.40 11.07 1.26
C LYS A 66 1.44 11.34 2.41
N LEU A 67 0.20 11.75 2.12
CA LEU A 67 -0.82 12.02 3.13
C LEU A 67 -1.25 10.76 3.89
N SER A 68 -1.26 9.60 3.23
CA SER A 68 -1.60 8.32 3.85
C SER A 68 -0.48 7.76 4.73
N ARG A 69 0.74 8.31 4.63
CA ARG A 69 1.78 8.09 5.63
C ARG A 69 1.34 8.86 6.86
N ASN A 70 0.72 8.15 7.79
CA ASN A 70 0.45 8.63 9.14
C ASN A 70 1.80 8.88 9.82
N GLU A 71 2.51 9.94 9.46
CA GLU A 71 3.83 10.27 9.98
C GLU A 71 3.73 10.53 11.48
N LEU A 72 4.68 10.00 12.22
CA LEU A 72 4.77 10.21 13.65
C LEU A 72 5.22 11.65 13.93
N VAL A 73 4.40 12.42 14.65
CA VAL A 73 4.79 13.74 15.17
C VAL A 73 5.63 13.54 16.43
N VAL A 74 6.94 13.68 16.31
CA VAL A 74 7.91 13.41 17.39
C VAL A 74 7.66 14.29 18.62
N ASP A 75 7.29 15.56 18.43
CA ASP A 75 6.98 16.49 19.53
C ASP A 75 5.80 16.01 20.37
N ASP A 76 4.79 15.41 19.73
CA ASP A 76 3.61 14.89 20.43
C ASP A 76 3.92 13.56 21.12
N LEU A 77 4.76 12.72 20.50
CA LEU A 77 5.30 11.54 21.18
C LEU A 77 6.07 11.94 22.45
N TYR A 78 6.91 12.96 22.39
CA TYR A 78 7.69 13.42 23.54
C TYR A 78 6.78 13.83 24.70
N LYS A 79 5.77 14.68 24.43
CA LYS A 79 4.82 15.12 25.45
C LYS A 79 4.06 13.95 26.07
N GLU A 80 3.62 12.99 25.25
CA GLU A 80 2.83 11.86 25.73
C GLU A 80 3.67 10.92 26.60
N VAL A 81 4.92 10.63 26.20
CA VAL A 81 5.85 9.83 27.01
C VAL A 81 6.16 10.54 28.33
N MET A 82 6.51 11.82 28.30
CA MET A 82 6.89 12.59 29.49
C MET A 82 5.73 12.85 30.46
N LYS A 83 4.48 12.81 29.98
CA LYS A 83 3.29 12.89 30.82
C LYS A 83 3.06 11.63 31.66
N THR A 84 3.74 10.53 31.36
CA THR A 84 3.51 9.26 32.06
C THR A 84 4.10 9.29 33.47
N GLU A 85 3.24 9.49 34.46
CA GLU A 85 3.64 9.55 35.87
C GLU A 85 4.07 8.19 36.45
N GLY A 86 5.02 8.22 37.38
CA GLY A 86 5.49 7.05 38.14
C GLY A 86 6.83 6.48 37.69
N PHE A 87 7.49 7.14 36.73
CA PHE A 87 8.82 6.75 36.25
C PHE A 87 9.81 7.90 36.42
N GLU A 88 11.09 7.54 36.61
CA GLU A 88 12.17 8.51 36.56
C GLU A 88 12.31 9.07 35.13
N GLU A 89 12.64 10.36 35.02
CA GLU A 89 12.79 11.06 33.74
C GLU A 89 13.78 10.35 32.80
N LEU A 90 14.85 9.75 33.34
CA LEU A 90 15.82 8.98 32.57
C LEU A 90 15.20 7.73 31.92
N VAL A 91 14.26 7.07 32.61
CA VAL A 91 13.54 5.90 32.04
C VAL A 91 12.64 6.35 30.90
N LEU A 92 11.96 7.48 31.08
CA LEU A 92 11.09 8.07 30.05
C LEU A 92 11.90 8.53 28.84
N ALA A 93 13.08 9.14 29.04
CA ALA A 93 13.98 9.53 27.96
C ALA A 93 14.47 8.33 27.15
N ASN A 94 14.93 7.26 27.81
CA ASN A 94 15.35 6.04 27.12
C ASN A 94 14.20 5.36 26.36
N ALA A 95 12.98 5.39 26.91
CA ALA A 95 11.79 4.89 26.22
C ALA A 95 11.45 5.74 24.99
N PHE A 96 11.55 7.07 25.11
CA PHE A 96 11.33 7.99 23.99
C PHE A 96 12.34 7.75 22.87
N ASP A 97 13.64 7.69 23.16
CA ASP A 97 14.69 7.44 22.16
C ASP A 97 14.42 6.14 21.39
N TYR A 98 14.06 5.08 22.11
CA TYR A 98 13.67 3.81 21.48
C TYR A 98 12.43 3.94 20.57
N LEU A 99 11.41 4.68 20.99
CA LEU A 99 10.19 4.87 20.20
C LEU A 99 10.46 5.71 18.94
N VAL A 100 11.33 6.72 19.02
CA VAL A 100 11.75 7.52 17.86
C VAL A 100 12.47 6.64 16.82
N GLU A 101 13.33 5.72 17.27
CA GLU A 101 13.98 4.74 16.38
C GLU A 101 12.99 3.70 15.83
N ASN A 102 11.92 3.40 16.57
CA ASN A 102 10.96 2.34 16.26
C ASN A 102 9.56 2.90 16.03
N GLU A 103 9.36 3.56 14.88
CA GLU A 103 8.14 4.29 14.53
C GLU A 103 6.85 3.44 14.69
N LYS A 104 6.89 2.14 14.36
CA LYS A 104 5.73 1.23 14.55
C LYS A 104 5.34 1.08 16.03
N GLN A 105 6.33 1.01 16.93
CA GLN A 105 6.09 0.95 18.36
C GLN A 105 5.60 2.30 18.89
N ALA A 106 6.16 3.42 18.39
CA ALA A 106 5.69 4.76 18.72
C ALA A 106 4.20 4.97 18.37
N LYS A 107 3.78 4.58 17.17
CA LYS A 107 2.37 4.65 16.76
C LYS A 107 1.49 3.77 17.66
N ALA A 108 1.94 2.55 17.97
CA ALA A 108 1.22 1.66 18.87
C ALA A 108 1.14 2.21 20.31
N PHE A 109 2.18 2.93 20.76
CA PHE A 109 2.22 3.60 22.06
C PHE A 109 1.23 4.77 22.12
N MET A 110 1.22 5.64 21.09
CA MET A 110 0.29 6.77 20.98
C MET A 110 -1.18 6.33 20.92
N ALA A 111 -1.47 5.15 20.37
CA ALA A 111 -2.82 4.58 20.34
C ALA A 111 -3.27 3.97 21.67
N LYS A 112 -2.37 3.77 22.64
CA LYS A 112 -2.71 3.22 23.96
C LYS A 112 -3.27 4.31 24.87
N ASN A 113 -4.13 3.90 25.81
CA ASN A 113 -4.48 4.77 26.94
C ASN A 113 -3.33 4.82 27.96
N VAL A 114 -3.43 5.76 28.90
CA VAL A 114 -2.41 6.03 29.93
C VAL A 114 -2.02 4.77 30.71
N ASN A 115 -2.96 3.90 31.08
CA ASN A 115 -2.66 2.69 31.84
C ASN A 115 -1.80 1.70 31.02
N LEU A 116 -2.13 1.53 29.73
CA LEU A 116 -1.37 0.66 28.83
C LEU A 116 -0.01 1.25 28.45
N GLN A 117 0.11 2.58 28.41
CA GLN A 117 1.39 3.27 28.24
C GLN A 117 2.31 2.97 29.44
N LYS A 118 1.81 3.11 30.68
CA LYS A 118 2.57 2.76 31.90
C LYS A 118 3.09 1.33 31.87
N VAL A 119 2.21 0.36 31.61
CA VAL A 119 2.59 -1.07 31.53
C VAL A 119 3.61 -1.32 30.42
N TRP A 120 3.52 -0.60 29.30
CA TRP A 120 4.50 -0.72 28.22
C TRP A 120 5.89 -0.23 28.66
N ILE A 121 5.97 0.93 29.34
CA ILE A 121 7.23 1.48 29.86
C ILE A 121 7.83 0.56 30.94
N GLU A 122 7.01 0.00 31.83
CA GLU A 122 7.47 -0.99 32.82
C GLU A 122 8.12 -2.19 32.16
N ARG A 123 7.46 -2.77 31.15
CA ARG A 123 7.98 -3.93 30.41
C ARG A 123 9.27 -3.59 29.66
N PHE A 124 9.27 -2.46 28.96
CA PHE A 124 10.46 -1.96 28.26
C PHE A 124 11.65 -1.85 29.22
N PHE A 125 11.43 -1.27 30.40
CA PHE A 125 12.49 -1.11 31.40
C PHE A 125 12.98 -2.46 31.95
N ILE A 126 12.07 -3.38 32.28
CA ILE A 126 12.45 -4.72 32.77
C ILE A 126 13.25 -5.47 31.71
N GLU A 127 12.78 -5.48 30.47
CA GLU A 127 13.44 -6.18 29.36
C GLU A 127 14.82 -5.60 29.07
N LYS A 128 14.96 -4.27 29.10
CA LYS A 128 16.21 -3.61 28.74
C LYS A 128 17.21 -3.52 29.88
N PHE A 129 16.80 -3.43 31.15
CA PHE A 129 17.74 -3.14 32.24
C PHE A 129 17.80 -4.24 33.30
N VAL A 130 16.72 -4.99 33.51
CA VAL A 130 16.71 -6.07 34.51
C VAL A 130 17.24 -7.37 33.91
N ASN A 131 16.81 -7.72 32.69
CA ASN A 131 17.22 -8.98 32.06
C ASN A 131 18.69 -9.00 31.61
N GLN A 132 19.30 -7.84 31.35
CA GLN A 132 20.73 -7.76 31.00
C GLN A 132 21.68 -8.07 32.17
N ARG A 133 21.19 -8.06 33.42
CA ARG A 133 21.99 -8.40 34.62
C ARG A 133 21.99 -9.89 34.97
N GLY A 134 21.30 -10.72 34.18
CA GLY A 134 21.13 -12.16 34.43
C GLY A 134 22.21 -13.07 33.85
N GLU A 135 23.03 -12.62 32.89
CA GLU A 135 23.92 -13.51 32.12
C GLU A 135 25.40 -13.52 32.53
N HIS A 136 25.76 -12.93 33.68
CA HIS A 136 27.17 -12.94 34.12
C HIS A 136 27.35 -13.48 35.54
N ARG A 137 26.98 -14.75 35.74
CA ARG A 137 27.46 -15.54 36.89
C ARG A 137 27.75 -16.96 36.46
N ASP A 138 28.90 -17.15 35.83
CA ASP A 138 29.67 -18.39 35.89
C ASP A 138 31.16 -18.01 35.92
N PHE A 139 31.72 -17.92 37.13
CA PHE A 139 33.13 -18.12 37.43
C PHE A 139 33.26 -18.67 38.86
#